data_AF-A0A7Y2NNT3-F1
#
_entry.id   AF-A0A7Y2NNT3-F1
#
_cell.length_a   1.000
_cell.length_b   1.000
_cell.length_c   1.000
_cell.angle_alpha   90.00
_cell.angle_beta   90.00
_cell.angle_gamma   90.00
#
_symmetry.space_group_name_H-M   'P 1'
#
loop_
_entity.id
_entity.type
_entity.pdbx_description
1 polymer ?
#
loop_
_entity_poly.entity_id
_entity_poly.type
_entity_poly.pdbx_seq_one_letter_code
_entity_poly.pdbx_strand_id
1 'polypeptide(L)'
;MRGKFLAAGIYIALGVVAQGFWTPADAKISLEKCTLCHGKPEFRKILVDGKIRDLFATEDSLKGSVHEKKTCVDCHFDVSEIPHRQRPKRVTCTHCHYKGNAEGAPESDAYLEYFGSAHGKAIAKGNTKAPLCQDCHGSHAIFKVKDPGSDVSRLSVAETCGRCHIEIYAQYKTSIHGVAVSRGIAEAPACTGCHGEHKIYAPKDPKSTVYATHVAEQCSTCHASVLIMSKFGIEAEQVATYKNSFHGVASSFGSRTVANCASCHGIHDIRPPEDPLSLVNPGNVPTTCGKCHPGANPNFALGKMHVDSHDKESGIIYYTALFFKYLTIGTMLALIAHIFLDMYGRTRRLRGE
;
A
#
# COMPACT_ATOMS: atom_id res chain seq x y z
N MET A 1 65.75 -52.74 -25.60
CA MET A 1 65.90 -53.95 -26.43
C MET A 1 64.69 -54.85 -26.21
N ARG A 2 64.38 -55.65 -27.25
CA ARG A 2 63.21 -56.50 -27.44
C ARG A 2 62.90 -57.46 -26.28
N GLY A 3 61.63 -57.84 -26.15
CA GLY A 3 61.23 -59.05 -25.45
C GLY A 3 59.72 -59.31 -25.51
N LYS A 4 59.26 -59.99 -26.56
CA LYS A 4 57.92 -60.61 -26.64
C LYS A 4 57.93 -61.92 -25.85
N PHE A 5 56.93 -62.23 -25.03
CA PHE A 5 56.43 -63.61 -24.74
C PHE A 5 55.00 -63.46 -24.16
N LEU A 6 53.96 -63.84 -24.92
CA LEU A 6 53.29 -65.15 -24.99
C LEU A 6 52.23 -65.34 -23.89
N ALA A 7 51.00 -65.46 -24.36
CA ALA A 7 49.78 -65.62 -23.60
C ALA A 7 49.69 -67.01 -22.95
N ALA A 8 49.20 -67.06 -21.72
CA ALA A 8 48.61 -68.24 -21.11
C ALA A 8 47.32 -67.81 -20.39
N GLY A 9 46.19 -68.34 -20.86
CA GLY A 9 44.89 -68.15 -20.24
C GLY A 9 44.76 -69.02 -19.00
N ILE A 10 44.23 -68.43 -17.93
CA ILE A 10 43.67 -69.15 -16.79
C ILE A 10 42.31 -68.49 -16.49
N TYR A 11 41.25 -69.28 -16.66
CA TYR A 11 39.90 -68.98 -16.17
C TYR A 11 39.90 -69.08 -14.64
N ILE A 12 39.51 -68.01 -13.93
CA ILE A 12 39.05 -68.07 -12.54
C ILE A 12 37.74 -67.30 -12.42
N ALA A 13 36.84 -67.93 -11.69
CA ALA A 13 35.42 -67.71 -11.62
C ALA A 13 34.99 -66.37 -11.01
N LEU A 14 33.88 -65.88 -11.58
CA LEU A 14 32.78 -65.11 -10.98
C LEU A 14 32.88 -64.83 -9.47
N GLY A 15 33.24 -63.59 -9.15
CA GLY A 15 32.97 -62.94 -7.87
C GLY A 15 32.51 -61.51 -8.15
N VAL A 16 31.21 -61.32 -8.37
CA VAL A 16 30.59 -59.99 -8.48
C VAL A 16 30.62 -59.35 -7.09
N VAL A 17 31.66 -58.56 -6.81
CA VAL A 17 31.62 -57.58 -5.72
C VAL A 17 30.95 -56.33 -6.29
N ALA A 18 29.63 -56.27 -6.12
CA ALA A 18 28.88 -55.04 -6.29
C ALA A 18 29.38 -54.04 -5.25
N GLN A 19 30.31 -53.18 -5.65
CA GLN A 19 30.62 -51.97 -4.89
C GLN A 19 29.36 -51.10 -4.95
N GLY A 20 28.61 -51.13 -3.84
CA GLY A 20 27.39 -50.37 -3.67
C GLY A 20 27.65 -48.91 -3.95
N PHE A 21 26.94 -48.38 -4.93
CA PHE A 21 26.71 -46.95 -5.07
C PHE A 21 26.04 -46.48 -3.78
N TRP A 22 26.84 -45.88 -2.88
CA TRP A 22 26.29 -44.97 -1.88
C TRP A 22 25.76 -43.76 -2.64
N THR A 23 24.50 -43.83 -3.03
CA THR A 23 23.73 -42.61 -3.25
C THR A 23 23.62 -41.94 -1.88
N PRO A 24 23.98 -40.66 -1.74
CA PRO A 24 23.51 -39.91 -0.58
C PRO A 24 22.00 -39.84 -0.76
N ALA A 25 21.29 -40.76 -0.09
CA ALA A 25 19.89 -40.55 0.20
C ALA A 25 19.86 -39.31 1.08
N ASP A 26 19.68 -38.14 0.46
CA ASP A 26 19.20 -36.95 1.13
C ASP A 26 17.92 -37.38 1.84
N ALA A 27 18.05 -37.68 3.13
CA ALA A 27 16.97 -38.06 4.00
C ALA A 27 16.13 -36.81 4.26
N LYS A 28 15.38 -36.37 3.24
CA LYS A 28 14.31 -35.40 3.40
C LYS A 28 13.38 -35.95 4.48
N ILE A 29 13.20 -35.19 5.55
CA ILE A 29 12.24 -35.50 6.59
C ILE A 29 10.87 -35.67 5.91
N SER A 30 10.29 -36.87 5.99
CA SER A 30 8.99 -37.15 5.39
C SER A 30 7.89 -36.37 6.11
N LEU A 31 6.86 -35.97 5.36
CA LEU A 31 5.67 -35.27 5.88
C LEU A 31 5.04 -36.01 7.08
N GLU A 32 5.02 -37.33 7.02
CA GLU A 32 4.53 -38.21 8.10
C GLU A 32 5.19 -37.90 9.45
N LYS A 33 6.49 -37.58 9.47
CA LYS A 33 7.20 -37.27 10.73
C LYS A 33 6.76 -35.94 11.33
N CYS A 34 6.37 -34.97 10.51
CA CYS A 34 5.85 -33.68 10.98
C CYS A 34 4.48 -33.87 11.64
N THR A 35 3.60 -34.63 11.00
CA THR A 35 2.21 -34.82 11.43
C THR A 35 2.06 -35.75 12.63
N LEU A 36 3.07 -36.53 13.01
CA LEU A 36 3.08 -37.30 14.28
C LEU A 36 2.77 -36.42 15.50
N CYS A 37 3.24 -35.17 15.49
CA CYS A 37 2.93 -34.18 16.52
C CYS A 37 1.97 -33.11 16.00
N HIS A 38 2.26 -32.52 14.83
CA HIS A 38 1.46 -31.41 14.30
C HIS A 38 0.07 -31.83 13.81
N GLY A 39 -0.15 -33.10 13.49
CA GLY A 39 -1.45 -33.60 13.02
C GLY A 39 -2.47 -33.84 14.14
N LYS A 40 -2.17 -33.51 15.39
CA LYS A 40 -3.10 -33.64 16.51
C LYS A 40 -3.90 -32.35 16.71
N PRO A 41 -5.25 -32.36 16.60
CA PRO A 41 -6.07 -31.14 16.68
C PRO A 41 -5.87 -30.31 17.96
N GLU A 42 -5.49 -30.95 19.06
CA GLU A 42 -5.24 -30.32 20.34
C GLU A 42 -3.80 -29.80 20.50
N PHE A 43 -2.93 -29.99 19.50
CA PHE A 43 -1.52 -29.63 19.60
C PHE A 43 -1.33 -28.11 19.59
N ARG A 44 -1.13 -27.59 20.79
CA ARG A 44 -1.04 -26.16 21.06
C ARG A 44 0.04 -25.89 22.09
N LYS A 45 0.55 -24.66 22.09
CA LYS A 45 1.54 -24.18 23.05
C LYS A 45 1.04 -22.91 23.73
N ILE A 46 1.15 -22.87 25.05
CA ILE A 46 0.93 -21.65 25.83
C ILE A 46 2.22 -20.82 25.77
N LEU A 47 2.11 -19.58 25.32
CA LEU A 47 3.19 -18.61 25.25
C LEU A 47 3.42 -17.98 26.63
N VAL A 48 4.57 -17.34 26.81
CA VAL A 48 4.97 -16.69 28.08
C VAL A 48 3.99 -15.59 28.49
N ASP A 49 3.32 -14.97 27.53
CA ASP A 49 2.28 -13.95 27.75
C ASP A 49 0.88 -14.54 27.97
N GLY A 50 0.76 -15.85 28.18
CA GLY A 50 -0.50 -16.56 28.41
C GLY A 50 -1.31 -16.85 27.14
N LYS A 51 -0.88 -16.37 25.97
CA LYS A 51 -1.60 -16.63 24.71
C LYS A 51 -1.43 -18.07 24.26
N ILE A 52 -2.50 -18.66 23.75
CA ILE A 52 -2.45 -19.99 23.14
C ILE A 52 -2.02 -19.82 21.69
N ARG A 53 -0.96 -20.53 21.29
CA ARG A 53 -0.57 -20.70 19.91
C ARG A 53 -0.98 -22.09 19.45
N ASP A 54 -1.86 -22.12 18.46
CA ASP A 54 -2.16 -23.35 17.74
C ASP A 54 -0.95 -23.81 16.93
N LEU A 55 -0.62 -25.10 17.03
CA LEU A 55 0.45 -25.75 16.29
C LEU A 55 -0.09 -26.88 15.41
N PHE A 56 -1.41 -27.06 15.34
CA PHE A 56 -2.03 -28.04 14.48
C PHE A 56 -1.77 -27.71 13.01
N ALA A 57 -1.25 -28.70 12.28
CA ALA A 57 -1.02 -28.65 10.85
C ALA A 57 -1.05 -30.07 10.27
N THR A 58 -1.70 -30.20 9.12
CA THR A 58 -1.87 -31.45 8.38
C THR A 58 -1.42 -31.26 6.94
N GLU A 59 -1.43 -32.34 6.15
CA GLU A 59 -1.20 -32.26 4.71
C GLU A 59 -2.17 -31.28 4.02
N ASP A 60 -3.43 -31.25 4.48
CA ASP A 60 -4.44 -30.35 3.94
C ASP A 60 -4.23 -28.87 4.33
N SER A 61 -3.30 -28.54 5.23
CA SER A 61 -3.08 -27.14 5.66
C SER A 61 -2.65 -26.21 4.52
N LEU A 62 -2.02 -26.74 3.47
CA LEU A 62 -1.63 -25.97 2.28
C LEU A 62 -2.66 -26.06 1.14
N LYS A 63 -3.71 -26.86 1.28
CA LYS A 63 -4.69 -27.11 0.22
C LYS A 63 -5.41 -25.83 -0.18
N GLY A 64 -5.48 -25.58 -1.49
CA GLY A 64 -6.06 -24.35 -2.04
C GLY A 64 -5.20 -23.10 -1.89
N SER A 65 -4.08 -23.17 -1.16
CA SER A 65 -3.10 -22.10 -1.15
C SER A 65 -2.30 -22.07 -2.46
N VAL A 66 -1.62 -20.96 -2.73
CA VAL A 66 -0.67 -20.85 -3.85
C VAL A 66 0.57 -21.74 -3.67
N HIS A 67 0.76 -22.30 -2.48
CA HIS A 67 1.84 -23.21 -2.12
C HIS A 67 1.38 -24.66 -1.94
N GLU A 68 0.20 -25.04 -2.45
CA GLU A 68 -0.36 -26.41 -2.27
C GLU A 68 0.58 -27.54 -2.71
N LYS A 69 1.52 -27.26 -3.63
CA LYS A 69 2.51 -28.23 -4.14
C LYS A 69 3.81 -28.26 -3.34
N LYS A 70 3.97 -27.38 -2.35
CA LYS A 70 5.16 -27.35 -1.48
C LYS A 70 4.96 -28.29 -0.29
N THR A 71 6.07 -28.74 0.26
CA THR A 71 6.14 -29.57 1.46
C THR A 71 6.55 -28.72 2.67
N CYS A 72 6.34 -29.23 3.90
CA CYS A 72 6.65 -28.49 5.12
C CYS A 72 8.09 -27.97 5.16
N VAL A 73 9.04 -28.82 4.76
CA VAL A 73 10.48 -28.52 4.81
C VAL A 73 10.93 -27.55 3.72
N ASP A 74 10.13 -27.32 2.68
CA ASP A 74 10.44 -26.30 1.66
C ASP A 74 10.38 -24.89 2.23
N CYS A 75 9.56 -24.67 3.28
CA CYS A 75 9.46 -23.40 4.01
C CYS A 75 10.15 -23.46 5.38
N HIS A 76 10.05 -24.59 6.09
CA HIS A 76 10.70 -24.86 7.37
C HIS A 76 12.05 -25.56 7.17
N PHE A 77 12.90 -24.98 6.32
CA PHE A 77 14.20 -25.55 5.94
C PHE A 77 15.22 -25.58 7.09
N ASP A 78 14.97 -24.85 8.18
CA ASP A 78 15.82 -24.84 9.36
C ASP A 78 15.54 -25.99 10.33
N VAL A 79 14.54 -26.81 10.04
CA VAL A 79 14.21 -28.02 10.80
C VAL A 79 15.03 -29.20 10.27
N SER A 80 16.07 -29.59 11.00
CA SER A 80 16.96 -30.69 10.65
C SER A 80 16.80 -31.94 11.53
N GLU A 81 16.07 -31.83 12.65
CA GLU A 81 15.83 -32.93 13.59
C GLU A 81 14.37 -32.99 14.04
N ILE A 82 13.85 -34.20 14.25
CA ILE A 82 12.53 -34.45 14.86
C ILE A 82 12.70 -35.50 15.98
N PRO A 83 12.20 -35.23 17.21
CA PRO A 83 11.56 -33.99 17.66
C PRO A 83 12.56 -32.82 17.66
N HIS A 84 12.14 -31.65 17.16
CA HIS A 84 12.99 -30.47 17.11
C HIS A 84 13.25 -29.94 18.53
N ARG A 85 14.51 -29.88 18.98
CA ARG A 85 14.87 -29.42 20.33
C ARG A 85 14.86 -27.91 20.44
N GLN A 86 15.26 -27.24 19.36
CA GLN A 86 15.22 -25.79 19.26
C GLN A 86 13.94 -25.35 18.56
N ARG A 87 13.49 -24.13 18.89
CA ARG A 87 12.33 -23.54 18.23
C ARG A 87 12.70 -23.20 16.77
N PRO A 88 11.96 -23.70 15.77
CA PRO A 88 12.15 -23.29 14.39
C PRO A 88 11.99 -21.78 14.23
N LYS A 89 12.81 -21.20 13.37
CA LYS A 89 12.75 -19.80 12.98
C LYS A 89 11.44 -19.53 12.23
N ARG A 90 11.05 -18.25 12.17
CA ARG A 90 9.96 -17.87 11.26
C ARG A 90 10.38 -18.14 9.82
N VAL A 91 9.43 -18.65 9.04
CA VAL A 91 9.59 -18.84 7.59
C VAL A 91 9.99 -17.52 6.95
N THR A 92 11.02 -17.58 6.11
CA THR A 92 11.58 -16.44 5.39
C THR A 92 11.16 -16.52 3.93
N CYS A 93 10.07 -15.83 3.57
CA CYS A 93 9.48 -15.88 2.23
C CYS A 93 10.48 -15.42 1.14
N THR A 94 11.38 -14.51 1.48
CA THR A 94 12.40 -13.96 0.56
C THR A 94 13.49 -14.96 0.20
N HIS A 95 13.48 -16.16 0.78
CA HIS A 95 14.32 -17.27 0.31
C HIS A 95 13.96 -17.71 -1.11
N CYS A 96 12.70 -17.59 -1.51
CA CYS A 96 12.23 -17.93 -2.87
C CYS A 96 11.60 -16.74 -3.58
N HIS A 97 10.97 -15.81 -2.85
CA HIS A 97 10.30 -14.65 -3.42
C HIS A 97 11.27 -13.48 -3.65
N TYR A 98 12.03 -13.58 -4.74
CA TYR A 98 12.91 -12.55 -5.26
C TYR A 98 13.00 -12.65 -6.78
N LYS A 99 13.50 -11.60 -7.43
CA LYS A 99 13.66 -11.55 -8.89
C LYS A 99 14.78 -12.50 -9.34
N GLY A 100 14.50 -13.35 -10.34
CA GLY A 100 15.47 -14.35 -10.84
C GLY A 100 15.60 -15.59 -9.96
N ASN A 101 14.56 -15.93 -9.19
CA ASN A 101 14.57 -17.14 -8.37
C ASN A 101 14.44 -18.40 -9.24
N ALA A 102 15.12 -19.49 -8.83
CA ALA A 102 15.07 -20.77 -9.54
C ALA A 102 13.79 -21.58 -9.24
N GLU A 103 12.99 -21.13 -8.27
CA GLU A 103 11.82 -21.84 -7.74
C GLU A 103 10.52 -21.59 -8.52
N GLY A 104 10.57 -20.69 -9.52
CA GLY A 104 9.40 -20.26 -10.28
C GLY A 104 8.39 -19.45 -9.45
N ALA A 105 8.80 -18.92 -8.30
CA ALA A 105 7.98 -18.00 -7.51
C ALA A 105 7.78 -16.69 -8.28
N PRO A 106 6.67 -15.96 -8.07
CA PRO A 106 6.40 -14.73 -8.81
C PRO A 106 7.57 -13.75 -8.74
N GLU A 107 8.14 -13.42 -9.88
CA GLU A 107 9.28 -12.51 -9.96
C GLU A 107 8.82 -11.06 -9.80
N SER A 108 8.99 -10.51 -8.59
CA SER A 108 8.61 -9.14 -8.30
C SER A 108 9.58 -8.51 -7.31
N ASP A 109 9.82 -7.21 -7.47
CA ASP A 109 10.58 -6.43 -6.49
C ASP A 109 9.74 -6.13 -5.23
N ALA A 110 8.42 -6.38 -5.25
CA ALA A 110 7.50 -6.10 -4.14
C ALA A 110 7.94 -6.72 -2.80
N TYR A 111 8.57 -7.91 -2.85
CA TYR A 111 9.07 -8.58 -1.64
C TYR A 111 10.26 -7.86 -1.01
N LEU A 112 11.09 -7.20 -1.83
CA LEU A 112 12.22 -6.40 -1.36
C LEU A 112 11.77 -5.00 -0.95
N GLU A 113 10.77 -4.43 -1.64
CA GLU A 113 10.18 -3.13 -1.32
C GLU A 113 9.60 -3.07 0.10
N TYR A 114 9.05 -4.19 0.58
CA TYR A 114 8.60 -4.35 1.95
C TYR A 114 9.64 -3.87 2.98
N PHE A 115 10.93 -4.16 2.79
CA PHE A 115 11.98 -3.74 3.74
C PHE A 115 12.18 -2.22 3.79
N GLY A 116 11.78 -1.50 2.74
CA GLY A 116 11.76 -0.04 2.72
C GLY A 116 10.55 0.58 3.42
N SER A 117 9.49 -0.20 3.67
CA SER A 117 8.27 0.26 4.33
C SER A 117 8.47 0.61 5.81
N ALA A 118 7.46 1.22 6.43
CA ALA A 118 7.44 1.49 7.86
C ALA A 118 7.57 0.20 8.69
N HIS A 119 6.90 -0.88 8.30
CA HIS A 119 6.99 -2.18 8.97
C HIS A 119 8.35 -2.86 8.78
N GLY A 120 8.87 -2.87 7.55
CA GLY A 120 10.19 -3.41 7.24
C GLY A 120 11.32 -2.69 7.99
N LYS A 121 11.28 -1.35 8.01
CA LYS A 121 12.20 -0.52 8.80
C LYS A 121 12.07 -0.78 10.31
N ALA A 122 10.86 -1.03 10.81
CA ALA A 122 10.65 -1.35 12.23
C ALA A 122 11.27 -2.71 12.60
N ILE A 123 11.10 -3.73 11.74
CA ILE A 123 11.76 -5.04 11.90
C ILE A 123 13.28 -4.88 11.92
N ALA A 124 13.85 -4.13 10.96
CA ALA A 124 15.29 -3.90 10.88
C ALA A 124 15.86 -3.19 12.13
N LYS A 125 15.04 -2.41 12.82
CA LYS A 125 15.37 -1.78 14.11
C LYS A 125 15.15 -2.70 15.33
N GLY A 126 14.81 -3.97 15.11
CA GLY A 126 14.61 -4.96 16.19
C GLY A 126 13.20 -4.99 16.77
N ASN A 127 12.21 -4.31 16.18
CA ASN A 127 10.83 -4.40 16.65
C ASN A 127 10.19 -5.72 16.22
N THR A 128 10.25 -6.72 17.11
CA THR A 128 9.69 -8.06 16.88
C THR A 128 8.16 -8.11 16.80
N LYS A 129 7.45 -7.01 17.13
CA LYS A 129 6.00 -6.89 17.00
C LYS A 129 5.54 -6.33 15.65
N ALA A 130 6.46 -5.83 14.83
CA ALA A 130 6.11 -5.40 13.48
C ALA A 130 5.69 -6.62 12.63
N PRO A 131 4.71 -6.47 11.73
CA PRO A 131 4.23 -7.59 10.91
C PRO A 131 5.25 -7.97 9.84
N LEU A 132 5.40 -9.25 9.53
CA LEU A 132 6.11 -9.79 8.37
C LEU A 132 5.09 -10.25 7.31
N CYS A 133 5.58 -10.78 6.18
CA CYS A 133 4.78 -11.21 5.04
C CYS A 133 3.57 -12.05 5.44
N GLN A 134 3.79 -13.07 6.29
CA GLN A 134 2.78 -14.02 6.70
C GLN A 134 1.79 -13.49 7.76
N ASP A 135 2.06 -12.31 8.35
CA ASP A 135 1.09 -11.65 9.25
C ASP A 135 -0.03 -10.96 8.46
N CYS A 136 0.22 -10.64 7.18
CA CYS A 136 -0.79 -10.10 6.26
C CYS A 136 -1.33 -11.16 5.30
N HIS A 137 -0.46 -11.95 4.66
CA HIS A 137 -0.84 -12.89 3.60
C HIS A 137 -1.32 -14.25 4.12
N GLY A 138 -1.20 -14.51 5.42
CA GLY A 138 -1.40 -15.83 6.02
C GLY A 138 -0.11 -16.67 6.02
N SER A 139 -0.18 -17.82 6.69
CA SER A 139 0.96 -18.73 6.86
C SER A 139 0.84 -19.97 5.97
N HIS A 140 -0.02 -20.94 6.33
CA HIS A 140 -0.27 -22.12 5.49
C HIS A 140 -1.36 -21.86 4.43
N ALA A 141 -2.41 -21.10 4.79
CA ALA A 141 -3.49 -20.75 3.89
C ALA A 141 -3.24 -19.41 3.15
N ILE A 142 -2.22 -19.38 2.28
CA ILE A 142 -1.90 -18.20 1.47
C ILE A 142 -2.67 -18.26 0.15
N PHE A 143 -3.74 -17.47 0.03
CA PHE A 143 -4.56 -17.40 -1.19
C PHE A 143 -4.13 -16.26 -2.11
N LYS A 144 -4.51 -16.34 -3.38
CA LYS A 144 -4.32 -15.25 -4.35
C LYS A 144 -5.08 -14.00 -3.87
N VAL A 145 -4.55 -12.80 -4.13
CA VAL A 145 -5.17 -11.51 -3.73
C VAL A 145 -6.60 -11.34 -4.27
N LYS A 146 -6.93 -11.94 -5.42
CA LYS A 146 -8.28 -11.89 -6.01
C LYS A 146 -9.26 -12.87 -5.37
N ASP A 147 -8.78 -13.80 -4.56
CA ASP A 147 -9.61 -14.76 -3.86
C ASP A 147 -10.34 -14.06 -2.70
N PRO A 148 -11.67 -14.19 -2.58
CA PRO A 148 -12.42 -13.63 -1.46
C PRO A 148 -11.95 -14.14 -0.09
N GLY A 149 -11.44 -15.37 -0.01
CA GLY A 149 -10.89 -15.97 1.20
C GLY A 149 -9.48 -15.48 1.57
N SER A 150 -8.85 -14.64 0.74
CA SER A 150 -7.54 -14.05 1.04
C SER A 150 -7.66 -12.97 2.11
N ASP A 151 -6.78 -13.04 3.12
CA ASP A 151 -6.62 -11.99 4.14
C ASP A 151 -6.26 -10.62 3.53
N VAL A 152 -5.67 -10.60 2.33
CA VAL A 152 -5.29 -9.37 1.62
C VAL A 152 -6.20 -9.07 0.42
N SER A 153 -7.37 -9.70 0.33
CA SER A 153 -8.36 -9.35 -0.68
C SER A 153 -8.81 -7.89 -0.53
N ARG A 154 -9.37 -7.29 -1.59
CA ARG A 154 -9.84 -5.89 -1.54
C ARG A 154 -10.86 -5.65 -0.42
N LEU A 155 -11.67 -6.65 -0.09
CA LEU A 155 -12.70 -6.55 0.94
C LEU A 155 -12.18 -6.91 2.35
N SER A 156 -11.16 -7.78 2.44
CA SER A 156 -10.64 -8.28 3.73
C SER A 156 -9.43 -7.51 4.25
N VAL A 157 -8.69 -6.79 3.39
CA VAL A 157 -7.40 -6.17 3.76
C VAL A 157 -7.53 -5.16 4.90
N ALA A 158 -8.67 -4.47 5.01
CA ALA A 158 -8.91 -3.53 6.11
C ALA A 158 -8.93 -4.24 7.47
N GLU A 159 -9.57 -5.42 7.56
CA GLU A 159 -9.59 -6.23 8.77
C GLU A 159 -8.19 -6.75 9.13
N THR A 160 -7.42 -7.15 8.12
CA THR A 160 -6.03 -7.59 8.30
C THR A 160 -5.16 -6.50 8.91
N CYS A 161 -5.26 -5.26 8.43
CA CYS A 161 -4.61 -4.11 9.06
C CYS A 161 -5.15 -3.85 10.48
N GLY A 162 -6.46 -4.01 10.67
CA GLY A 162 -7.17 -3.80 11.94
C GLY A 162 -6.77 -4.75 13.07
N ARG A 163 -6.17 -5.92 12.77
CA ARG A 163 -5.61 -6.84 13.78
C ARG A 163 -4.58 -6.16 14.69
N CYS A 164 -3.86 -5.17 14.15
CA CYS A 164 -2.86 -4.38 14.89
C CYS A 164 -3.23 -2.90 15.01
N HIS A 165 -3.84 -2.30 13.98
CA HIS A 165 -4.26 -0.90 13.97
C HIS A 165 -5.72 -0.73 14.40
N ILE A 166 -6.05 -1.24 15.58
CA ILE A 166 -7.45 -1.40 16.04
C ILE A 166 -8.20 -0.07 16.11
N GLU A 167 -7.60 0.98 16.67
CA GLU A 167 -8.23 2.29 16.83
C GLU A 167 -8.55 2.93 15.47
N ILE A 168 -7.58 2.88 14.54
CA ILE A 168 -7.76 3.40 13.18
C ILE A 168 -8.79 2.59 12.41
N TYR A 169 -8.77 1.27 12.55
CA TYR A 169 -9.75 0.40 11.92
C TYR A 169 -11.16 0.65 12.45
N ALA A 170 -11.32 0.92 13.75
CA ALA A 170 -12.60 1.29 14.34
C ALA A 170 -13.17 2.60 13.75
N GLN A 171 -12.32 3.61 13.54
CA GLN A 171 -12.70 4.84 12.83
C GLN A 171 -13.10 4.53 11.39
N TYR A 172 -12.23 3.84 10.65
CA TYR A 172 -12.44 3.48 9.24
C TYR A 172 -13.75 2.74 9.00
N LYS A 173 -14.07 1.77 9.86
CA LYS A 173 -15.30 0.99 9.75
C LYS A 173 -16.58 1.84 9.79
N THR A 174 -16.51 3.00 10.44
CA THR A 174 -17.63 3.96 10.51
C THR A 174 -17.59 5.05 9.44
N SER A 175 -16.53 5.12 8.65
CA SER A 175 -16.41 6.05 7.52
C SER A 175 -17.26 5.59 6.34
N ILE A 176 -17.56 6.51 5.42
CA ILE A 176 -18.31 6.22 4.20
C ILE A 176 -17.62 5.16 3.33
N HIS A 177 -16.28 5.15 3.27
CA HIS A 177 -15.52 4.14 2.54
C HIS A 177 -15.56 2.78 3.24
N GLY A 178 -15.40 2.72 4.56
CA GLY A 178 -15.46 1.46 5.30
C GLY A 178 -16.86 0.83 5.27
N VAL A 179 -17.91 1.65 5.36
CA VAL A 179 -19.30 1.19 5.17
C VAL A 179 -19.49 0.65 3.76
N ALA A 180 -18.98 1.32 2.72
CA ALA A 180 -19.07 0.83 1.34
C ALA A 180 -18.35 -0.52 1.14
N VAL A 181 -17.12 -0.68 1.67
CA VAL A 181 -16.38 -1.94 1.62
C VAL A 181 -17.14 -3.06 2.35
N SER A 182 -17.74 -2.78 3.51
CA SER A 182 -18.55 -3.77 4.24
C SER A 182 -19.80 -4.24 3.49
N ARG A 183 -20.26 -3.46 2.51
CA ARG A 183 -21.36 -3.79 1.60
C ARG A 183 -20.90 -4.48 0.31
N GLY A 184 -19.61 -4.83 0.20
CA GLY A 184 -19.04 -5.51 -0.95
C GLY A 184 -18.69 -4.59 -2.13
N ILE A 185 -18.66 -3.28 -1.95
CA ILE A 185 -18.32 -2.32 -3.00
C ILE A 185 -16.79 -2.27 -3.16
N ALA A 186 -16.25 -3.04 -4.11
CA ALA A 186 -14.81 -3.21 -4.31
C ALA A 186 -14.08 -1.97 -4.87
N GLU A 187 -14.82 -1.02 -5.45
CA GLU A 187 -14.31 0.29 -5.86
C GLU A 187 -14.00 1.22 -4.68
N ALA A 188 -14.63 1.00 -3.51
CA ALA A 188 -14.35 1.79 -2.33
C ALA A 188 -12.94 1.45 -1.80
N PRO A 189 -12.13 2.46 -1.44
CA PRO A 189 -10.77 2.22 -0.99
C PRO A 189 -10.75 1.63 0.42
N ALA A 190 -9.96 0.57 0.59
CA ALA A 190 -9.47 0.09 1.89
C ALA A 190 -8.15 0.78 2.26
N CYS A 191 -7.47 0.32 3.32
CA CYS A 191 -6.23 0.91 3.82
C CYS A 191 -5.14 1.04 2.73
N THR A 192 -4.99 0.01 1.90
CA THR A 192 -4.00 0.00 0.79
C THR A 192 -4.37 0.93 -0.36
N GLY A 193 -5.64 1.31 -0.49
CA GLY A 193 -6.11 2.24 -1.52
C GLY A 193 -5.53 3.65 -1.37
N CYS A 194 -5.19 4.04 -0.14
CA CYS A 194 -4.54 5.32 0.14
C CYS A 194 -3.05 5.17 0.47
N HIS A 195 -2.68 4.15 1.25
CA HIS A 195 -1.30 3.96 1.75
C HIS A 195 -0.39 3.14 0.84
N GLY A 196 -0.94 2.54 -0.23
CA GLY A 196 -0.23 1.61 -1.11
C GLY A 196 -0.08 0.20 -0.52
N GLU A 197 0.62 -0.64 -1.26
CA GLU A 197 0.92 -2.04 -0.91
C GLU A 197 2.43 -2.27 -0.93
N HIS A 198 2.96 -2.96 0.09
CA HIS A 198 4.39 -3.26 0.32
C HIS A 198 5.35 -2.05 0.44
N LYS A 199 5.04 -0.90 -0.17
CA LYS A 199 5.70 0.41 -0.03
C LYS A 199 4.97 1.33 0.95
N ILE A 200 4.48 0.78 2.06
CA ILE A 200 3.72 1.55 3.06
C ILE A 200 4.70 2.40 3.88
N TYR A 201 4.93 3.65 3.45
CA TYR A 201 5.80 4.59 4.16
C TYR A 201 5.02 5.39 5.22
N ALA A 202 5.73 5.85 6.25
CA ALA A 202 5.15 6.69 7.29
C ALA A 202 4.60 8.01 6.69
N PRO A 203 3.51 8.60 7.21
CA PRO A 203 2.90 9.82 6.64
C PRO A 203 3.82 11.05 6.59
N LYS A 204 4.90 11.05 7.36
CA LYS A 204 5.92 12.12 7.37
C LYS A 204 7.08 11.87 6.39
N ASP A 205 7.14 10.68 5.78
CA ASP A 205 8.13 10.34 4.76
C ASP A 205 7.66 10.92 3.42
N PRO A 206 8.47 11.74 2.72
CA PRO A 206 8.12 12.28 1.41
C PRO A 206 7.83 11.23 0.35
N LYS A 207 8.27 9.97 0.53
CA LYS A 207 7.92 8.86 -0.38
C LYS A 207 6.51 8.33 -0.17
N SER A 208 5.83 8.73 0.90
CA SER A 208 4.47 8.26 1.21
C SER A 208 3.45 8.85 0.25
N THR A 209 2.51 8.03 -0.21
CA THR A 209 1.33 8.47 -0.98
C THR A 209 0.42 9.38 -0.17
N VAL A 210 0.47 9.27 1.17
CA VAL A 210 -0.28 10.10 2.11
C VAL A 210 0.57 11.19 2.75
N TYR A 211 1.71 11.54 2.13
CA TYR A 211 2.48 12.71 2.52
C TYR A 211 1.64 13.98 2.30
N ALA A 212 1.83 15.01 3.13
CA ALA A 212 0.93 16.18 3.19
C ALA A 212 0.63 16.83 1.81
N THR A 213 1.63 16.91 0.93
CA THR A 213 1.50 17.46 -0.44
C THR A 213 0.95 16.47 -1.46
N HIS A 214 0.91 15.18 -1.14
CA HIS A 214 0.44 14.10 -2.03
C HIS A 214 -1.03 13.74 -1.78
N VAL A 215 -1.59 14.06 -0.60
CA VAL A 215 -2.97 13.71 -0.22
C VAL A 215 -3.99 14.11 -1.28
N ALA A 216 -3.90 15.33 -1.82
CA ALA A 216 -4.85 15.80 -2.82
C ALA A 216 -4.81 14.96 -4.10
N GLU A 217 -3.61 14.58 -4.56
CA GLU A 217 -3.43 13.71 -5.71
C GLU A 217 -3.91 12.29 -5.42
N GLN A 218 -3.62 11.77 -4.23
CA GLN A 218 -4.07 10.44 -3.82
C GLN A 218 -5.60 10.32 -3.84
N CYS A 219 -6.33 11.30 -3.31
CA CYS A 219 -7.79 11.33 -3.39
C CYS A 219 -8.27 11.48 -4.85
N SER A 220 -7.56 12.27 -5.66
CA SER A 220 -7.90 12.51 -7.07
C SER A 220 -7.88 11.24 -7.92
N THR A 221 -7.06 10.24 -7.57
CA THR A 221 -6.98 8.97 -8.33
C THR A 221 -8.34 8.30 -8.52
N CYS A 222 -9.24 8.43 -7.55
CA CYS A 222 -10.62 7.93 -7.63
C CYS A 222 -11.63 9.07 -7.79
N HIS A 223 -11.50 10.17 -7.03
CA HIS A 223 -12.51 11.22 -7.02
C HIS A 223 -12.50 12.13 -8.25
N ALA A 224 -11.46 12.09 -9.09
CA ALA A 224 -11.48 12.75 -10.40
C ALA A 224 -11.97 11.82 -11.53
N SER A 225 -12.19 10.53 -11.22
CA SER A 225 -12.59 9.54 -12.21
C SER A 225 -14.10 9.55 -12.41
N VAL A 226 -14.56 10.11 -13.52
CA VAL A 226 -15.97 10.09 -13.94
C VAL A 226 -16.50 8.65 -13.98
N LEU A 227 -15.68 7.68 -14.44
CA LEU A 227 -16.06 6.26 -14.51
C LEU A 227 -16.40 5.67 -13.14
N ILE A 228 -15.70 6.09 -12.08
CA ILE A 228 -15.95 5.59 -10.72
C ILE A 228 -17.05 6.41 -10.06
N MET A 229 -16.96 7.74 -10.10
CA MET A 229 -17.85 8.65 -9.37
C MET A 229 -19.29 8.64 -9.89
N SER A 230 -19.49 8.49 -11.21
CA SER A 230 -20.84 8.39 -11.80
C SER A 230 -21.64 7.19 -11.29
N LYS A 231 -20.98 6.08 -10.91
CA LYS A 231 -21.66 4.91 -10.31
C LYS A 231 -22.31 5.23 -8.96
N PHE A 232 -21.83 6.27 -8.30
CA PHE A 232 -22.30 6.70 -6.98
C PHE A 232 -23.10 8.01 -7.05
N GLY A 233 -23.34 8.56 -8.25
CA GLY A 233 -24.00 9.85 -8.42
C GLY A 233 -23.23 11.02 -7.81
N ILE A 234 -21.90 10.92 -7.77
CA ILE A 234 -21.02 11.97 -7.27
C ILE A 234 -20.40 12.68 -8.47
N GLU A 235 -20.47 14.00 -8.50
CA GLU A 235 -19.75 14.82 -9.48
C GLU A 235 -18.23 14.57 -9.36
N ALA A 236 -17.45 14.74 -10.44
CA ALA A 236 -15.99 14.57 -10.42
C ALA A 236 -15.24 15.92 -10.38
N GLU A 237 -15.96 17.00 -10.61
CA GLU A 237 -15.48 18.36 -10.78
C GLU A 237 -14.94 18.97 -9.48
N GLN A 238 -15.28 18.41 -8.30
CA GLN A 238 -14.78 18.88 -7.00
C GLN A 238 -13.25 18.84 -6.92
N VAL A 239 -12.62 17.86 -7.57
CA VAL A 239 -11.16 17.79 -7.63
C VAL A 239 -10.58 18.94 -8.45
N ALA A 240 -11.18 19.26 -9.60
CA ALA A 240 -10.73 20.34 -10.46
C ALA A 240 -10.91 21.70 -9.78
N THR A 241 -12.08 21.94 -9.15
CA THR A 241 -12.36 23.16 -8.41
C THR A 241 -11.42 23.34 -7.21
N TYR A 242 -11.10 22.26 -6.48
CA TYR A 242 -10.08 22.31 -5.42
C TYR A 242 -8.71 22.69 -5.97
N LYS A 243 -8.25 22.06 -7.06
CA LYS A 243 -6.94 22.36 -7.68
C LYS A 243 -6.82 23.82 -8.10
N ASN A 244 -7.92 24.41 -8.57
CA ASN A 244 -7.98 25.82 -8.97
C ASN A 244 -8.12 26.79 -7.78
N SER A 245 -8.40 26.30 -6.57
CA SER A 245 -8.51 27.13 -5.37
C SER A 245 -7.13 27.57 -4.86
N PHE A 246 -7.09 28.59 -4.00
CA PHE A 246 -5.86 29.01 -3.32
C PHE A 246 -5.16 27.84 -2.61
N HIS A 247 -5.92 26.99 -1.91
CA HIS A 247 -5.37 25.83 -1.21
C HIS A 247 -4.73 24.82 -2.17
N GLY A 248 -5.41 24.50 -3.28
CA GLY A 248 -4.89 23.58 -4.29
C GLY A 248 -3.63 24.12 -4.98
N VAL A 249 -3.66 25.39 -5.40
CA VAL A 249 -2.51 26.05 -6.02
C VAL A 249 -1.33 26.09 -5.05
N ALA A 250 -1.52 26.56 -3.81
CA ALA A 250 -0.45 26.61 -2.83
C ALA A 250 0.11 25.20 -2.49
N SER A 251 -0.75 24.19 -2.42
CA SER A 251 -0.32 22.79 -2.24
C SER A 251 0.52 22.31 -3.42
N SER A 252 0.17 22.68 -4.65
CA SER A 252 0.94 22.30 -5.85
C SER A 252 2.33 22.96 -5.89
N PHE A 253 2.47 24.14 -5.29
CA PHE A 253 3.78 24.79 -5.05
C PHE A 253 4.54 24.20 -3.85
N GLY A 254 4.06 23.08 -3.27
CA GLY A 254 4.74 22.37 -2.20
C GLY A 254 4.43 22.86 -0.79
N SER A 255 3.43 23.73 -0.61
CA SER A 255 3.00 24.14 0.73
C SER A 255 2.42 22.95 1.48
N ARG A 256 2.89 22.73 2.71
CA ARG A 256 2.51 21.61 3.58
C ARG A 256 1.49 22.00 4.64
N THR A 257 1.20 23.29 4.75
CA THR A 257 0.37 23.87 5.82
C THR A 257 -1.01 24.29 5.34
N VAL A 258 -1.22 24.35 4.02
CA VAL A 258 -2.52 24.65 3.43
C VAL A 258 -3.45 23.45 3.52
N ALA A 259 -4.75 23.72 3.54
CA ALA A 259 -5.75 22.67 3.61
C ALA A 259 -5.69 21.76 2.37
N ASN A 260 -5.79 20.46 2.61
CA ASN A 260 -6.00 19.44 1.58
C ASN A 260 -7.36 18.76 1.78
N CYS A 261 -7.70 17.81 0.90
CA CYS A 261 -8.97 17.09 0.95
C CYS A 261 -9.26 16.54 2.35
N ALA A 262 -8.26 15.93 2.99
CA ALA A 262 -8.41 15.31 4.29
C ALA A 262 -8.53 16.32 5.46
N SER A 263 -8.00 17.53 5.28
CA SER A 263 -8.12 18.60 6.28
C SER A 263 -9.56 19.07 6.47
N CYS A 264 -10.36 18.96 5.39
CA CYS A 264 -11.79 19.31 5.39
C CYS A 264 -12.68 18.07 5.59
N HIS A 265 -12.42 16.95 4.93
CA HIS A 265 -13.31 15.78 4.92
C HIS A 265 -13.01 14.74 6.00
N GLY A 266 -11.85 14.78 6.64
CA GLY A 266 -11.36 13.72 7.52
C GLY A 266 -10.39 12.77 6.81
N ILE A 267 -9.83 11.81 7.56
CA ILE A 267 -8.80 10.89 7.04
C ILE A 267 -9.31 9.46 7.05
N HIS A 268 -9.50 8.91 8.25
CA HIS A 268 -10.02 7.55 8.47
C HIS A 268 -11.48 7.55 8.91
N ASP A 269 -12.10 8.72 8.99
CA ASP A 269 -13.43 8.96 9.53
C ASP A 269 -14.25 9.84 8.59
N ILE A 270 -13.97 9.75 7.28
CA ILE A 270 -14.66 10.52 6.24
C ILE A 270 -16.15 10.18 6.27
N ARG A 271 -16.98 11.22 6.39
CA ARG A 271 -18.43 11.11 6.58
C ARG A 271 -19.19 11.96 5.57
N PRO A 272 -20.43 11.58 5.22
CA PRO A 272 -21.29 12.41 4.39
C PRO A 272 -21.58 13.75 5.10
N PRO A 273 -21.83 14.84 4.36
CA PRO A 273 -22.03 16.17 4.94
C PRO A 273 -23.25 16.27 5.86
N GLU A 274 -24.24 15.39 5.72
CA GLU A 274 -25.43 15.33 6.58
C GLU A 274 -25.11 14.75 7.97
N ASP A 275 -24.03 13.98 8.13
CA ASP A 275 -23.63 13.40 9.41
C ASP A 275 -23.16 14.53 10.36
N PRO A 276 -23.74 14.68 11.56
CA PRO A 276 -23.32 15.67 12.54
C PRO A 276 -21.85 15.56 12.98
N LEU A 277 -21.22 14.40 12.81
CA LEU A 277 -19.79 14.19 13.09
C LEU A 277 -18.90 14.52 11.89
N SER A 278 -19.46 14.83 10.73
CA SER A 278 -18.69 15.20 9.55
C SER A 278 -18.06 16.58 9.71
N LEU A 279 -16.78 16.70 9.37
CA LEU A 279 -16.03 17.97 9.41
C LEU A 279 -16.57 18.99 8.39
N VAL A 280 -17.26 18.51 7.35
CA VAL A 280 -17.93 19.34 6.34
C VAL A 280 -19.43 19.51 6.59
N ASN A 281 -19.95 19.04 7.72
CA ASN A 281 -21.31 19.37 8.12
C ASN A 281 -21.44 20.88 8.32
N PRO A 282 -22.52 21.53 7.85
CA PRO A 282 -22.68 22.98 7.98
C PRO A 282 -22.49 23.53 9.40
N GLY A 283 -22.86 22.75 10.44
CA GLY A 283 -22.63 23.12 11.84
C GLY A 283 -21.17 23.08 12.27
N ASN A 284 -20.33 22.28 11.61
CA ASN A 284 -18.91 22.08 11.94
C ASN A 284 -17.96 22.89 11.06
N VAL A 285 -18.41 23.36 9.88
CA VAL A 285 -17.58 24.12 8.93
C VAL A 285 -16.84 25.29 9.60
N PRO A 286 -17.46 26.14 10.44
CA PRO A 286 -16.75 27.24 11.10
C PRO A 286 -15.58 26.73 11.97
N THR A 287 -15.78 25.64 12.70
CA THR A 287 -14.74 25.01 13.52
C THR A 287 -13.65 24.38 12.65
N THR A 288 -14.01 23.74 11.54
CA THR A 288 -13.08 23.14 10.59
C THR A 288 -12.16 24.20 9.97
N CYS A 289 -12.74 25.29 9.46
CA CYS A 289 -11.98 26.42 8.89
C CYS A 289 -11.20 27.17 9.98
N GLY A 290 -11.77 27.29 11.19
CA GLY A 290 -11.19 27.96 12.34
C GLY A 290 -9.87 27.39 12.83
N LYS A 291 -9.52 26.16 12.43
CA LYS A 291 -8.18 25.57 12.65
C LYS A 291 -7.05 26.43 12.06
N CYS A 292 -7.34 27.18 10.99
CA CYS A 292 -6.36 28.02 10.30
C CYS A 292 -6.84 29.47 10.07
N HIS A 293 -8.14 29.73 10.09
CA HIS A 293 -8.73 31.05 9.87
C HIS A 293 -9.33 31.60 11.18
N PRO A 294 -8.59 32.40 11.95
CA PRO A 294 -9.12 33.05 13.16
C PRO A 294 -10.37 33.86 12.83
N GLY A 295 -11.44 33.66 13.62
CA GLY A 295 -12.72 34.35 13.40
C GLY A 295 -13.64 33.69 12.36
N ALA A 296 -13.34 32.46 11.92
CA ALA A 296 -14.28 31.66 11.13
C ALA A 296 -15.63 31.56 11.87
N ASN A 297 -16.68 32.06 11.22
CA ASN A 297 -18.01 32.19 11.76
C ASN A 297 -19.02 31.40 10.90
N PRO A 298 -20.30 31.29 11.31
CA PRO A 298 -21.31 30.53 10.57
C PRO A 298 -21.47 30.89 9.08
N ASN A 299 -21.08 32.10 8.66
CA ASN A 299 -21.16 32.49 7.25
C ASN A 299 -20.21 31.67 6.36
N PHE A 300 -19.17 31.04 6.91
CA PHE A 300 -18.34 30.09 6.17
C PHE A 300 -19.16 28.91 5.64
N ALA A 301 -20.20 28.48 6.37
CA ALA A 301 -21.07 27.37 5.97
C ALA A 301 -22.09 27.76 4.88
N LEU A 302 -22.31 29.05 4.65
CA LEU A 302 -23.23 29.55 3.61
C LEU A 302 -22.61 29.48 2.21
N GLY A 303 -21.28 29.50 2.12
CA GLY A 303 -20.55 29.39 0.86
C GLY A 303 -20.46 27.94 0.38
N LYS A 304 -20.47 27.74 -0.94
CA LYS A 304 -20.05 26.48 -1.55
C LYS A 304 -18.52 26.45 -1.65
N MET A 305 -17.89 25.36 -1.24
CA MET A 305 -16.42 25.23 -1.25
C MET A 305 -15.87 24.68 -2.58
N HIS A 306 -16.64 23.79 -3.23
CA HIS A 306 -16.34 23.30 -4.58
C HIS A 306 -17.18 24.07 -5.58
N VAL A 307 -16.60 25.14 -6.14
CA VAL A 307 -17.25 26.02 -7.12
C VAL A 307 -16.32 26.24 -8.29
N ASP A 308 -16.83 26.09 -9.50
CA ASP A 308 -16.06 26.44 -10.70
C ASP A 308 -16.19 27.93 -11.00
N SER A 309 -15.08 28.66 -10.88
CA SER A 309 -15.04 30.10 -11.19
C SER A 309 -15.19 30.42 -12.68
N HIS A 310 -15.15 29.42 -13.57
CA HIS A 310 -15.38 29.59 -15.01
C HIS A 310 -16.84 29.40 -15.41
N ASP A 311 -17.67 28.86 -14.52
CA ASP A 311 -19.09 28.71 -14.75
C ASP A 311 -19.84 29.99 -14.39
N LYS A 312 -20.70 30.46 -15.30
CA LYS A 312 -21.56 31.63 -15.07
C LYS A 312 -22.56 31.37 -13.95
N GLU A 313 -22.94 30.12 -13.69
CA GLU A 313 -23.84 29.75 -12.59
C GLU A 313 -23.24 30.02 -11.21
N SER A 314 -21.92 30.18 -11.12
CA SER A 314 -21.22 30.57 -9.89
C SER A 314 -21.44 32.04 -9.49
N GLY A 315 -22.21 32.80 -10.29
CA GLY A 315 -22.72 34.12 -9.93
C GLY A 315 -21.60 35.13 -9.68
N ILE A 316 -21.58 35.72 -8.48
CA ILE A 316 -20.61 36.77 -8.13
C ILE A 316 -19.16 36.29 -8.26
N ILE A 317 -18.89 35.01 -7.97
CA ILE A 317 -17.55 34.42 -8.05
C ILE A 317 -17.03 34.47 -9.50
N TYR A 318 -17.89 34.17 -10.47
CA TYR A 318 -17.54 34.23 -11.89
C TYR A 318 -17.15 35.64 -12.31
N TYR A 319 -17.98 36.64 -11.97
CA TYR A 319 -17.72 38.03 -12.35
C TYR A 319 -16.48 38.60 -11.66
N THR A 320 -16.25 38.25 -10.39
CA THR A 320 -15.03 38.64 -9.68
C THR A 320 -13.79 38.02 -10.33
N ALA A 321 -13.82 36.72 -10.66
CA ALA A 321 -12.72 36.06 -11.35
C ALA A 321 -12.46 36.67 -12.73
N LEU A 322 -13.52 36.98 -13.48
CA LEU A 322 -13.43 37.61 -14.80
C LEU A 322 -12.82 39.01 -14.72
N PHE A 323 -13.24 39.80 -13.74
CA PHE A 323 -12.70 41.14 -13.49
C PHE A 323 -11.19 41.08 -13.22
N PHE A 324 -10.75 40.23 -12.28
CA PHE A 324 -9.32 40.11 -11.97
C PHE A 324 -8.53 39.55 -13.16
N LYS A 325 -9.07 38.60 -13.92
CA LYS A 325 -8.44 38.07 -15.13
C LYS A 325 -8.13 39.20 -16.13
N TYR A 326 -9.12 40.03 -16.45
CA TYR A 326 -8.91 41.13 -17.41
C TYR A 326 -8.09 42.28 -16.84
N LEU A 327 -8.19 42.55 -15.53
CA LEU A 327 -7.32 43.52 -14.86
C LEU A 327 -5.84 43.09 -14.95
N THR A 328 -5.53 41.82 -14.66
CA THR A 328 -4.17 41.28 -14.79
C THR A 328 -3.68 41.32 -16.23
N ILE A 329 -4.49 40.90 -17.21
CA ILE A 329 -4.12 40.98 -18.62
C ILE A 329 -3.85 42.43 -19.03
N GLY A 330 -4.76 43.36 -18.70
CA GLY A 330 -4.63 44.77 -19.04
C GLY A 330 -3.38 45.41 -18.44
N THR A 331 -3.11 45.16 -17.15
CA THR A 331 -1.91 45.66 -16.46
C THR A 331 -0.62 45.09 -17.04
N MET A 332 -0.57 43.80 -17.38
CA MET A 332 0.59 43.19 -18.03
C MET A 332 0.82 43.75 -19.43
N LEU A 333 -0.24 43.94 -20.23
CA LEU A 333 -0.13 44.55 -21.57
C LEU A 333 0.35 46.00 -21.49
N ALA A 334 -0.17 46.78 -20.54
CA ALA A 334 0.26 48.16 -20.32
C ALA A 334 1.74 48.23 -19.93
N LEU A 335 2.20 47.34 -19.03
CA LEU A 335 3.60 47.25 -18.64
C LEU A 335 4.49 46.89 -19.84
N ILE A 336 4.10 45.88 -20.62
CA ILE A 336 4.84 45.46 -21.82
C ILE A 336 4.92 46.62 -22.83
N ALA A 337 3.80 47.29 -23.12
CA ALA A 337 3.77 48.44 -24.01
C ALA A 337 4.68 49.57 -23.52
N HIS A 338 4.68 49.84 -22.21
CA HIS A 338 5.57 50.83 -21.60
C HIS A 338 7.05 50.47 -21.79
N ILE A 339 7.43 49.21 -21.59
CA ILE A 339 8.80 48.72 -21.81
C ILE A 339 9.21 48.91 -23.27
N PHE A 340 8.35 48.53 -24.23
CA PHE A 340 8.64 48.71 -25.65
C PHE A 340 8.78 50.18 -26.05
N LEU A 341 7.92 51.05 -25.52
CA LEU A 341 8.00 52.50 -25.76
C LEU A 341 9.27 53.11 -25.17
N ASP A 342 9.68 52.69 -23.96
CA ASP A 342 10.94 53.15 -23.36
C ASP A 342 12.15 52.66 -24.17
N MET A 343 12.18 51.38 -24.56
CA MET A 343 13.24 50.83 -25.40
C MET A 343 13.34 51.56 -26.74
N TYR A 344 12.21 51.77 -27.43
CA TYR A 344 12.16 52.52 -28.68
C TYR A 344 12.67 53.96 -28.52
N GLY A 345 12.23 54.64 -27.46
CA GLY A 345 12.67 55.99 -27.12
C GLY A 345 14.16 56.08 -26.77
N ARG A 346 14.76 55.03 -26.17
CA ARG A 346 16.21 54.95 -25.95
C ARG A 346 16.96 54.70 -27.25
N THR A 347 16.47 53.81 -28.11
CA THR A 347 17.12 53.51 -29.40
C THR A 347 17.14 54.74 -30.32
N ARG A 348 16.05 55.51 -30.39
CA ARG A 348 16.03 56.78 -31.14
C ARG A 348 17.06 57.78 -30.64
N ARG A 349 17.13 57.97 -29.32
CA ARG A 349 18.14 58.85 -28.69
C ARG A 349 19.58 58.41 -28.98
N LEU A 350 19.85 57.10 -29.04
CA LEU A 350 21.17 56.58 -29.42
C LEU A 350 21.48 56.75 -30.92
N ARG A 351 20.46 56.82 -31.77
CA ARG A 351 20.60 57.07 -33.22
C ARG A 351 20.67 58.55 -33.59
N GLY A 352 20.48 59.46 -32.62
CA GLY A 352 20.47 60.91 -32.86
C GLY A 352 19.19 61.45 -33.51
N GLU A 353 18.07 60.71 -33.40
CA GLU A 353 16.75 61.04 -33.98
C GLU A 353 15.71 61.55 -32.97
#